data_AF-A0A558BTE5-F1
#
_entry.id   AF-A0A558BTE5-F1
#
_cell.length_a   1.000
_cell.length_b   1.000
_cell.length_c   1.000
_cell.angle_alpha   90.00
_cell.angle_beta   90.00
_cell.angle_gamma   90.00
#
_symmetry.space_group_name_H-M   'P 1'
#
loop_
_entity.id
_entity.type
_entity.pdbx_description
1 polymer ?
#
loop_
_entity_poly.entity_id
_entity_poly.type
_entity_poly.pdbx_seq_one_letter_code
_entity_poly.pdbx_strand_id
1 'polypeptide(L)'
;MAERSGQRGAAVAQMLSLVIGVVYLALGIGGFFAGGQRFLGLHTDPILDLVRTAIGLVALGCTRRRIYSQVLGLVLFFGMAGLTVYGVLSTGTGQAENLEYGVAALGWEDDTLHGLTAVAGLAMGLWPQRTTPDRVSSGHNE
;
A
#
# COMPACT_ATOMS: atom_id res chain seq x y z
N MET A 1 7.29 14.73 -27.49
CA MET A 1 6.23 13.88 -26.90
C MET A 1 6.72 13.00 -25.73
N ALA A 2 7.99 12.59 -25.66
CA ALA A 2 8.52 11.68 -24.62
C ALA A 2 8.69 12.26 -23.20
N GLU A 3 8.78 13.58 -23.03
CA GLU A 3 8.90 14.21 -21.69
C GLU A 3 7.62 14.13 -20.85
N ARG A 4 6.44 14.27 -21.48
CA ARG A 4 5.16 14.21 -20.76
C ARG A 4 4.89 12.82 -20.15
N SER A 5 5.41 11.75 -20.76
CA SER A 5 5.25 10.38 -20.23
C SER A 5 6.05 10.13 -18.95
N GLY A 6 7.24 10.74 -18.81
CA GLY A 6 8.09 10.57 -17.62
C GLY A 6 7.51 11.29 -16.39
N GLN A 7 7.01 12.51 -16.58
CA GLN A 7 6.34 13.29 -15.52
C GLN A 7 5.00 12.68 -15.09
N ARG A 8 4.19 12.19 -16.04
CA ARG A 8 2.91 11.54 -15.72
C ARG A 8 3.09 10.29 -14.88
N GLY A 9 4.13 9.49 -15.16
CA GLY A 9 4.40 8.29 -14.39
C GLY A 9 4.83 8.55 -12.95
N ALA A 10 5.60 9.61 -12.72
CA ALA A 10 5.95 10.04 -11.38
C ALA A 10 4.71 10.52 -10.60
N ALA A 11 3.82 11.25 -11.26
CA ALA A 11 2.58 11.74 -10.65
C ALA A 11 1.61 10.61 -10.27
N VAL A 12 1.51 9.54 -11.07
CA VAL A 12 0.61 8.40 -10.78
C VAL A 12 1.05 7.64 -9.52
N ALA A 13 2.33 7.29 -9.39
CA ALA A 13 2.82 6.58 -8.21
C ALA A 13 2.66 7.44 -6.93
N GLN A 14 2.92 8.74 -7.02
CA GLN A 14 2.71 9.67 -5.91
C GLN A 14 1.24 9.82 -5.54
N MET A 15 0.35 9.93 -6.54
CA MET A 15 -1.09 10.04 -6.33
C MET A 15 -1.66 8.77 -5.69
N LEU A 16 -1.27 7.60 -6.16
CA LEU A 16 -1.65 6.34 -5.53
C LEU A 16 -1.15 6.28 -4.08
N SER A 17 0.06 6.78 -3.80
CA SER A 17 0.65 6.75 -2.44
C SER A 17 -0.10 7.65 -1.50
N LEU A 18 -0.54 8.80 -2.01
CA LEU A 18 -1.41 9.71 -1.29
C LEU A 18 -2.77 9.08 -1.00
N VAL A 19 -3.40 8.46 -2.00
CA VAL A 19 -4.71 7.80 -1.84
C VAL A 19 -4.63 6.67 -0.83
N ILE A 20 -3.65 5.76 -0.96
CA ILE A 20 -3.43 4.68 0.00
C ILE A 20 -3.17 5.25 1.39
N GLY A 21 -2.31 6.27 1.49
CA GLY A 21 -1.98 6.90 2.77
C GLY A 21 -3.20 7.49 3.47
N VAL A 22 -4.03 8.24 2.75
CA VAL A 22 -5.26 8.85 3.28
C VAL A 22 -6.26 7.77 3.69
N VAL A 23 -6.48 6.75 2.85
CA VAL A 23 -7.44 5.68 3.14
C VAL A 23 -7.01 4.89 4.38
N TYR A 24 -5.77 4.40 4.43
CA TYR A 24 -5.28 3.62 5.56
C TYR A 24 -5.23 4.43 6.86
N LEU A 25 -4.89 5.72 6.77
CA LEU A 25 -4.91 6.61 7.93
C LEU A 25 -6.34 6.84 8.44
N ALA A 26 -7.31 7.09 7.53
CA ALA A 26 -8.71 7.27 7.89
C ALA A 26 -9.31 6.01 8.51
N LEU A 27 -8.97 4.83 7.96
CA LEU A 27 -9.41 3.54 8.51
C LEU A 27 -8.80 3.26 9.88
N GLY A 28 -7.51 3.50 10.07
CA GLY A 28 -6.85 3.30 11.37
C GLY A 28 -7.37 4.25 12.44
N ILE A 29 -7.45 5.55 12.14
CA ILE A 29 -8.02 6.53 13.07
C ILE A 29 -9.49 6.21 13.35
N GLY A 30 -10.29 5.95 12.31
CA GLY A 30 -11.71 5.62 12.46
C GLY A 30 -11.94 4.35 13.28
N GLY A 31 -11.09 3.34 13.11
CA GLY A 31 -11.12 2.11 13.90
C GLY A 31 -10.86 2.35 15.40
N PHE A 32 -9.84 3.17 15.73
CA PHE A 32 -9.61 3.57 17.12
C PHE A 32 -10.83 4.25 17.76
N PHE A 33 -11.55 5.10 17.00
CA PHE A 33 -12.76 5.75 17.48
C PHE A 33 -13.98 4.81 17.52
N ALA A 34 -14.00 3.74 16.73
CA ALA A 34 -15.07 2.75 16.72
C ALA A 34 -15.01 1.77 17.90
N GLY A 35 -13.92 1.77 18.68
CA GLY A 35 -13.86 1.10 19.99
C GLY A 35 -14.04 -0.41 19.92
N GLY A 36 -13.53 -1.06 18.86
CA GLY A 36 -13.65 -2.50 18.64
C GLY A 36 -14.94 -2.95 17.93
N GLN A 37 -15.82 -2.00 17.55
CA GLN A 37 -16.89 -2.29 16.59
C GLN A 37 -16.40 -2.15 15.15
N ARG A 38 -16.98 -2.92 14.24
CA ARG A 38 -16.66 -2.86 12.81
C ARG A 38 -16.78 -1.43 12.27
N PHE A 39 -15.71 -0.91 11.66
CA PHE A 39 -15.70 0.40 11.00
C PHE A 39 -15.75 0.22 9.48
N LEU A 40 -16.77 0.76 8.81
CA LEU A 40 -16.98 0.60 7.36
C LEU A 40 -17.03 -0.86 6.89
N GLY A 41 -17.53 -1.77 7.73
CA GLY A 41 -17.58 -3.20 7.44
C GLY A 41 -16.27 -3.96 7.64
N LEU A 42 -15.18 -3.26 8.02
CA LEU A 42 -13.89 -3.85 8.31
C LEU A 42 -13.79 -4.22 9.79
N HIS A 43 -13.03 -5.27 10.09
CA HIS A 43 -12.72 -5.61 11.46
C HIS A 43 -11.88 -4.50 12.11
N THR A 44 -12.12 -4.25 13.38
CA THR A 44 -11.52 -3.16 14.14
C THR A 44 -10.92 -3.75 15.40
N ASP A 45 -9.61 -3.60 15.53
CA ASP A 45 -8.81 -4.10 16.64
C ASP A 45 -7.68 -3.09 16.90
N PRO A 46 -7.32 -2.79 18.16
CA PRO A 46 -6.31 -1.77 18.45
C PRO A 46 -4.97 -1.99 17.76
N ILE A 47 -4.52 -3.24 17.60
CA ILE A 47 -3.27 -3.57 16.92
C ILE A 47 -3.43 -3.37 15.42
N LEU A 48 -4.54 -3.83 14.84
CA LEU A 48 -4.83 -3.68 13.42
C LEU A 48 -4.97 -2.21 13.02
N ASP A 49 -5.64 -1.41 13.83
CA ASP A 49 -5.85 0.01 13.61
C ASP A 49 -4.55 0.80 13.78
N LEU A 50 -3.68 0.39 14.71
CA LEU A 50 -2.32 0.93 14.82
C LEU A 50 -1.53 0.66 13.54
N VAL A 51 -1.56 -0.57 13.03
CA VAL A 51 -0.87 -0.95 11.80
C VAL A 51 -1.41 -0.16 10.60
N ARG A 52 -2.74 -0.04 10.46
CA ARG A 52 -3.36 0.78 9.40
C ARG A 52 -2.93 2.24 9.48
N THR A 53 -2.92 2.81 10.68
CA THR A 53 -2.46 4.19 10.94
C THR A 53 -0.99 4.34 10.54
N ALA A 54 -0.12 3.40 10.93
CA ALA A 54 1.30 3.43 10.61
C ALA A 54 1.55 3.33 9.10
N ILE A 55 0.87 2.43 8.40
CA ILE A 55 0.91 2.32 6.94
C ILE A 55 0.47 3.64 6.30
N GLY A 56 -0.61 4.24 6.79
CA GLY A 56 -1.12 5.53 6.33
C GLY A 56 -0.07 6.64 6.42
N LEU A 57 0.60 6.74 7.58
CA LEU A 57 1.66 7.72 7.83
C LEU A 57 2.90 7.50 6.95
N VAL A 58 3.35 6.25 6.82
CA VAL A 58 4.49 5.91 5.95
C VAL A 58 4.16 6.25 4.49
N ALA A 59 2.96 5.91 4.03
CA ALA A 59 2.50 6.22 2.68
C ALA A 59 2.39 7.72 2.40
N LEU A 60 1.89 8.51 3.36
CA LEU A 60 1.92 9.96 3.29
C LEU A 60 3.35 10.51 3.24
N GLY A 61 4.25 10.00 4.06
CA GLY A 61 5.67 10.39 4.06
C GLY A 61 6.39 10.08 2.74
N CYS A 62 6.08 8.94 2.12
CA CYS A 62 6.69 8.50 0.88
C CYS A 62 6.22 9.27 -0.37
N THR A 63 5.13 10.05 -0.29
CA THR A 63 4.68 10.91 -1.41
C THR A 63 5.75 11.90 -1.87
N ARG A 64 6.70 12.25 -0.99
CA ARG A 64 7.67 13.34 -1.20
C ARG A 64 8.81 12.98 -2.15
N ARG A 65 9.16 11.69 -2.31
CA ARG A 65 10.15 11.26 -3.31
C ARG A 65 9.69 10.02 -4.07
N ARG A 66 9.88 10.08 -5.39
CA ARG A 66 9.49 9.05 -6.34
C ARG A 66 10.00 7.66 -6.00
N ILE A 67 11.27 7.54 -5.64
CA ILE A 67 11.87 6.24 -5.30
C ILE A 67 11.23 5.61 -4.06
N TYR A 68 10.87 6.42 -3.07
CA TYR A 68 10.22 5.93 -1.84
C TYR A 68 8.80 5.44 -2.12
N SER A 69 8.02 6.14 -2.96
CA SER A 69 6.68 5.67 -3.33
C SER A 69 6.68 4.33 -4.07
N GLN A 70 7.72 4.02 -4.84
CA GLN A 70 7.82 2.74 -5.53
C GLN A 70 8.27 1.59 -4.64
N VAL A 71 9.29 1.84 -3.80
CA VAL A 71 9.73 0.86 -2.79
C VAL A 71 8.57 0.54 -1.86
N LEU A 72 7.84 1.56 -1.41
CA LEU A 72 6.63 1.36 -0.60
C LEU A 72 5.58 0.56 -1.36
N GLY A 73 5.35 0.84 -2.65
CA GLY A 73 4.43 0.07 -3.49
C GLY A 73 4.76 -1.42 -3.52
N LEU A 74 6.04 -1.77 -3.67
CA LEU A 74 6.49 -3.17 -3.62
C LEU A 74 6.31 -3.80 -2.24
N VAL A 75 6.66 -3.08 -1.17
CA VAL A 75 6.47 -3.55 0.21
C VAL A 75 4.99 -3.81 0.50
N LEU A 76 4.12 -2.88 0.10
CA LEU A 76 2.66 -3.04 0.18
C LEU A 76 2.20 -4.21 -0.67
N PHE A 77 2.69 -4.37 -1.89
CA PHE A 77 2.33 -5.51 -2.72
C PHE A 77 2.61 -6.84 -2.01
N PHE A 78 3.85 -7.06 -1.56
CA PHE A 78 4.21 -8.32 -0.91
C PHE A 78 3.51 -8.54 0.42
N GLY A 79 3.43 -7.50 1.27
CA GLY A 79 2.75 -7.60 2.56
C GLY A 79 1.27 -7.90 2.40
N MET A 80 0.59 -7.19 1.51
CA MET A 80 -0.86 -7.27 1.33
C MET A 80 -1.26 -8.49 0.51
N ALA A 81 -0.47 -8.89 -0.50
CA ALA A 81 -0.69 -10.14 -1.23
C ALA A 81 -0.50 -11.34 -0.30
N GLY A 82 0.52 -11.32 0.55
CA GLY A 82 0.74 -12.36 1.56
C GLY A 82 -0.44 -12.48 2.52
N LEU A 83 -0.96 -11.36 3.02
CA LEU A 83 -2.14 -11.37 3.89
C LEU A 83 -3.40 -11.85 3.19
N THR A 84 -3.59 -11.48 1.92
CA THR A 84 -4.73 -11.95 1.10
C THR A 84 -4.67 -13.46 0.88
N VAL A 85 -3.50 -14.00 0.52
CA VAL A 85 -3.31 -15.44 0.34
C VAL A 85 -3.53 -16.18 1.66
N TYR A 86 -3.02 -15.63 2.77
CA TYR A 86 -3.25 -16.19 4.09
C TYR A 86 -4.73 -16.22 4.46
N GLY A 87 -5.48 -15.12 4.27
CA GLY A 87 -6.90 -15.04 4.58
C GLY A 87 -7.76 -15.99 3.73
N VAL A 88 -7.48 -16.09 2.42
CA VAL A 88 -8.16 -17.05 1.54
C VAL A 88 -7.90 -18.50 1.95
N LEU A 89 -6.65 -18.85 2.28
CA LEU A 89 -6.30 -20.20 2.74
C LEU A 89 -6.88 -20.51 4.11
N SER A 90 -6.85 -19.55 5.05
CA SER A 90 -7.43 -19.67 6.39
C SER A 90 -8.94 -19.93 6.32
N THR A 91 -9.63 -19.16 5.47
CA THR A 91 -11.07 -19.32 5.21
C THR A 91 -11.37 -20.66 4.55
N GLY A 92 -10.61 -21.03 3.51
CA GLY A 92 -10.80 -22.28 2.78
C GLY A 92 -10.50 -23.55 3.58
N THR A 93 -9.72 -23.43 4.67
CA THR A 93 -9.35 -24.56 5.55
C THR A 93 -10.13 -24.60 6.87
N GLY A 94 -11.09 -23.69 7.08
CA GLY A 94 -11.89 -23.61 8.31
C GLY A 94 -11.08 -23.21 9.55
N GLN A 95 -9.88 -22.66 9.37
CA GLN A 95 -9.03 -22.19 10.47
C GLN A 95 -9.36 -20.75 10.90
N ALA A 96 -10.13 -20.03 10.08
CA ALA A 96 -10.56 -18.66 10.35
C ALA A 96 -11.40 -18.54 11.63
N GLU A 97 -12.11 -19.61 12.02
CA GLU A 97 -13.04 -19.62 13.16
C GLU A 97 -12.33 -19.80 14.52
N ASN A 98 -11.09 -20.31 14.52
CA ASN A 98 -10.32 -20.61 15.74
C ASN A 98 -9.41 -19.45 16.18
N LEU A 99 -9.31 -18.39 15.39
CA LEU A 99 -8.46 -17.23 15.66
C LEU A 99 -9.26 -16.09 16.29
N GLU A 100 -9.94 -16.36 17.41
CA GLU A 100 -10.72 -15.38 18.17
C GLU A 100 -9.85 -14.19 18.69
N TYR A 101 -8.52 -14.31 18.64
CA TYR A 101 -7.54 -13.31 19.10
C TYR A 101 -6.39 -13.05 18.12
N GLY A 102 -6.55 -13.42 16.86
CA GLY A 102 -5.49 -13.28 15.85
C GLY A 102 -5.66 -12.02 15.03
N VAL A 103 -4.57 -11.29 14.82
CA VAL A 103 -4.38 -10.17 13.86
C VAL A 103 -4.76 -10.52 12.40
N ALA A 104 -5.31 -11.72 12.17
CA ALA A 104 -5.64 -12.34 10.90
C ALA A 104 -6.99 -13.11 10.93
N ALA A 105 -7.90 -12.78 11.86
CA ALA A 105 -9.33 -13.11 11.74
C ALA A 105 -9.96 -12.25 10.63
N LEU A 106 -9.49 -12.46 9.41
CA LEU A 106 -9.82 -11.64 8.25
C LEU A 106 -11.19 -12.09 7.75
N GLY A 107 -12.20 -11.24 7.96
CA GLY A 107 -13.42 -11.36 7.18
C GLY A 107 -13.09 -11.18 5.69
N TRP A 108 -13.95 -11.70 4.82
CA TRP A 108 -13.87 -11.47 3.37
C TRP A 108 -13.77 -9.97 3.01
N GLU A 109 -14.31 -9.10 3.86
CA GLU A 109 -14.23 -7.64 3.77
C GLU A 109 -12.77 -7.16 3.82
N ASP A 110 -12.01 -7.62 4.81
CA ASP A 110 -10.61 -7.26 4.99
C ASP A 110 -9.76 -7.85 3.87
N ASP A 111 -9.94 -9.12 3.50
CA ASP A 111 -9.19 -9.76 2.40
C ASP A 111 -9.36 -9.02 1.07
N THR A 112 -10.56 -8.51 0.79
CA THR A 112 -10.82 -7.70 -0.40
C THR A 112 -10.01 -6.40 -0.38
N LEU A 113 -9.95 -5.72 0.77
CA LEU A 113 -9.13 -4.52 0.94
C LEU A 113 -7.64 -4.84 0.74
N HIS A 114 -7.16 -5.97 1.28
CA HIS A 114 -5.78 -6.38 1.10
C HIS A 114 -5.43 -6.66 -0.36
N GLY A 115 -6.30 -7.37 -1.08
CA GLY A 115 -6.12 -7.64 -2.50
C GLY A 115 -6.07 -6.37 -3.34
N LEU A 116 -6.98 -5.41 -3.09
CA LEU A 116 -6.98 -4.13 -3.79
C LEU A 116 -5.71 -3.31 -3.52
N THR A 117 -5.27 -3.25 -2.26
CA THR A 117 -4.04 -2.54 -1.89
C THR A 117 -2.81 -3.22 -2.49
N ALA A 118 -2.79 -4.55 -2.60
CA ALA A 118 -1.72 -5.27 -3.27
C ALA A 118 -1.61 -4.88 -4.75
N VAL A 119 -2.73 -4.88 -5.48
CA VAL A 119 -2.76 -4.46 -6.90
C VAL A 119 -2.29 -3.01 -7.05
N ALA A 120 -2.75 -2.11 -6.17
CA ALA A 120 -2.31 -0.72 -6.19
C ALA A 120 -0.81 -0.58 -5.92
N GLY A 121 -0.28 -1.32 -4.94
CA GLY A 121 1.15 -1.37 -4.63
C GLY A 121 1.99 -1.89 -5.81
N LEU A 122 1.52 -2.94 -6.49
CA LEU A 122 2.18 -3.47 -7.68
C LEU A 122 2.23 -2.46 -8.82
N ALA A 123 1.11 -1.77 -9.06
CA ALA A 123 1.01 -0.72 -10.07
C ALA A 123 1.99 0.44 -9.80
N MET A 124 2.20 0.81 -8.53
CA MET A 124 3.21 1.81 -8.16
C MET A 124 4.65 1.28 -8.36
N GLY A 125 4.91 0.06 -7.90
CA GLY A 125 6.24 -0.55 -7.88
C GLY A 125 6.79 -0.83 -9.27
N LEU A 126 5.94 -1.26 -10.20
CA LEU A 126 6.33 -1.57 -11.57
C LEU A 126 6.32 -0.36 -12.50
N TRP A 127 5.92 0.83 -12.03
CA TRP A 127 5.78 1.97 -12.91
C TRP A 127 7.15 2.45 -13.45
N PRO A 128 7.35 2.58 -14.78
CA PRO A 128 8.66 2.85 -15.37
C PRO A 128 9.34 4.12 -14.85
N GLN A 129 10.57 3.98 -14.34
CA GLN A 129 11.45 5.10 -14.02
C GLN A 129 12.39 5.40 -15.19
N ARG A 130 12.07 6.42 -16.00
CA ARG A 130 13.07 6.95 -16.93
C ARG A 130 14.11 7.73 -16.13
N THR A 131 15.30 7.16 -15.99
CA THR A 131 16.53 7.87 -15.67
C THR A 131 16.98 8.60 -16.93
N THR A 132 17.04 9.92 -16.90
CA THR A 132 17.70 10.69 -17.95
C THR A 132 19.18 10.32 -17.88
N PRO A 133 19.79 9.74 -18.93
CA PRO A 133 21.22 9.49 -18.93
C PRO A 133 21.94 10.83 -18.84
N ASP A 134 22.89 10.96 -17.92
CA ASP A 134 23.78 12.12 -17.88
C ASP A 134 24.42 12.29 -19.26
N ARG A 135 24.25 13.47 -19.87
CA ARG A 135 25.00 13.83 -21.07
C ARG A 135 26.47 13.86 -20.68
N VAL A 136 27.22 12.83 -21.08
CA VAL A 136 28.67 12.85 -21.07
C VAL A 136 29.10 14.06 -21.89
N SER A 137 29.68 15.06 -21.24
CA SER A 137 30.25 16.23 -21.90
C SER A 137 31.50 15.80 -22.66
N SER A 138 31.32 15.39 -23.91
CA SER A 138 32.42 15.28 -24.87
C SER A 138 32.85 16.69 -25.26
N GLY A 139 33.85 17.24 -24.58
CA GLY A 139 34.39 18.54 -24.96
C GLY A 139 35.50 19.02 -24.05
N HIS A 140 36.71 18.47 -24.23
CA HIS A 140 37.94 19.28 -24.30
C HIS A 140 39.10 18.43 -24.83
N ASN A 141 39.23 18.37 -26.16
CA ASN A 141 40.49 18.05 -26.83
C ASN A 141 40.83 19.30 -27.65
N GLU A 142 41.62 20.22 -27.10
CA GLU A 142 42.53 21.11 -27.83
C GLU A 142 43.75 21.39 -26.95
#